data_AF-A0A960KMI1-F1
#
_entry.id   AF-A0A960KMI1-F1
#
_cell.length_a   1.000
_cell.length_b   1.000
_cell.length_c   1.000
_cell.angle_alpha   90.00
_cell.angle_beta   90.00
_cell.angle_gamma   90.00
#
_symmetry.space_group_name_H-M   'P 1'
#
loop_
_entity.id
_entity.type
_entity.pdbx_description
1 polymer ?
#
loop_
_entity_poly.entity_id
_entity_poly.type
_entity_poly.pdbx_seq_one_letter_code
_entity_poly.pdbx_strand_id
1 'polypeptide(L)' 'EASVGLEELAPGDLLASVNGNENALELTTQPLGRVLLRGPGAGAAQTASGILADLLNIARFCGEMRH' A
#
# COMPACT_ATOMS: atom_id res chain seq x y z
N GLU A 1 -17.01 7.21 -3.32
CA GLU A 1 -17.64 6.67 -2.09
C GLU A 1 -16.65 5.74 -1.41
N ALA A 2 -16.73 5.56 -0.10
CA ALA A 2 -15.88 4.63 0.65
C ALA A 2 -16.76 3.67 1.44
N SER A 3 -16.46 2.37 1.36
CA SER A 3 -17.21 1.29 2.01
C SER A 3 -16.27 0.24 2.57
N VAL A 4 -16.68 -0.39 3.66
CA VAL A 4 -15.95 -1.51 4.28
C VAL A 4 -16.96 -2.60 4.59
N GLY A 5 -16.68 -3.82 4.15
CA GLY A 5 -17.55 -4.98 4.33
C GLY A 5 -16.88 -6.24 3.80
N LEU A 6 -17.55 -7.38 4.01
CA LEU A 6 -17.15 -8.63 3.36
C LEU A 6 -17.60 -8.60 1.90
N GLU A 7 -16.72 -9.01 1.01
CA GLU A 7 -16.97 -9.10 -0.42
C GLU A 7 -16.48 -10.46 -0.93
N GLU A 8 -17.31 -11.14 -1.72
CA GLU A 8 -16.94 -12.39 -2.34
C GLU A 8 -16.17 -12.11 -3.64
N LEU A 9 -14.99 -12.72 -3.78
CA LEU A 9 -14.13 -12.53 -4.93
C LEU A 9 -14.22 -13.72 -5.89
N ALA A 10 -14.19 -13.43 -7.20
CA ALA A 10 -14.11 -14.48 -8.21
C ALA A 10 -12.76 -15.23 -8.11
N PRO A 11 -12.68 -16.52 -8.47
CA PRO A 11 -11.44 -17.30 -8.39
C PRO A 11 -10.25 -16.74 -9.19
N GLY A 12 -10.53 -15.95 -10.24
CA GLY A 12 -9.52 -15.29 -11.06
C GLY A 12 -9.16 -13.88 -10.61
N ASP A 13 -9.73 -13.39 -9.51
CA ASP A 13 -9.44 -12.06 -9.00
C ASP A 13 -8.04 -12.02 -8.36
N LEU A 14 -7.29 -10.94 -8.63
CA LEU A 14 -5.93 -10.76 -8.13
C LEU A 14 -5.90 -10.69 -6.60
N LEU A 15 -6.93 -10.10 -5.98
CA LEU A 15 -7.05 -9.97 -4.52
C LEU A 15 -7.34 -11.32 -3.83
N ALA A 16 -7.90 -12.29 -4.55
CA ALA A 16 -8.16 -13.62 -4.00
C ALA A 16 -6.86 -14.39 -3.65
N SER A 17 -5.72 -13.96 -4.20
CA SER A 17 -4.41 -14.57 -3.93
C SER A 17 -3.72 -14.03 -2.66
N VAL A 18 -4.29 -13.02 -2.00
CA VAL A 18 -3.73 -12.38 -0.80
C VAL A 18 -3.96 -13.27 0.41
N ASN A 19 -2.90 -13.57 1.16
CA ASN A 19 -2.93 -14.52 2.26
C ASN A 19 -1.99 -14.10 3.40
N GLY A 20 -2.19 -14.67 4.59
CA GLY A 20 -1.30 -14.44 5.73
C GLY A 20 -1.32 -12.99 6.21
N ASN A 21 -0.14 -12.37 6.32
CA ASN A 21 0.03 -10.98 6.78
C ASN A 21 0.22 -9.97 5.64
N GLU A 22 -0.10 -10.37 4.40
CA GLU A 22 -0.03 -9.48 3.26
C GLU A 22 -1.28 -8.61 3.16
N ASN A 23 -1.06 -7.34 2.84
CA ASN A 23 -2.08 -6.43 2.37
C ASN A 23 -1.89 -6.24 0.87
N ALA A 24 -3.00 -6.01 0.16
CA ALA A 24 -2.95 -5.58 -1.22
C ALA A 24 -3.94 -4.47 -1.51
N LEU A 25 -3.61 -3.65 -2.49
CA LEU A 25 -4.42 -2.56 -3.00
C LEU A 25 -4.47 -2.69 -4.52
N GLU A 26 -5.66 -2.77 -5.07
CA GLU A 26 -5.87 -2.66 -6.51
C GLU A 26 -6.26 -1.24 -6.89
N LEU A 27 -5.52 -0.67 -7.83
CA LEU A 27 -5.73 0.67 -8.36
C LEU A 27 -6.16 0.56 -9.83
N THR A 28 -7.32 1.12 -10.17
CA THR A 28 -7.74 1.26 -11.57
C THR A 28 -7.42 2.66 -12.06
N THR A 29 -6.62 2.76 -13.10
CA THR A 29 -6.22 4.04 -13.70
C THR A 29 -6.48 4.03 -15.20
N GLN A 30 -6.74 5.20 -15.79
CA GLN A 30 -6.91 5.31 -17.24
C GLN A 30 -5.63 4.95 -18.04
N PRO A 31 -4.43 5.43 -17.67
CA PRO A 31 -3.23 5.13 -18.47
C PRO A 31 -2.65 3.73 -18.24
N LEU A 32 -2.84 3.12 -17.07
CA LEU A 32 -2.19 1.84 -16.71
C LEU A 32 -3.18 0.67 -16.53
N GLY A 33 -4.49 0.91 -16.60
CA GLY A 33 -5.49 -0.11 -16.28
C GLY A 33 -5.45 -0.50 -14.79
N ARG A 34 -5.64 -1.79 -14.49
CA ARG A 34 -5.59 -2.36 -13.13
C ARG A 34 -4.14 -2.59 -12.70
N VAL A 35 -3.76 -2.03 -11.55
CA VAL A 35 -2.45 -2.18 -10.93
C VAL A 35 -2.62 -2.75 -9.54
N LEU A 36 -1.94 -3.85 -9.23
CA LEU A 36 -1.92 -4.45 -7.89
C LEU A 36 -0.65 -4.04 -7.15
N LEU A 37 -0.80 -3.42 -6.00
CA LEU A 37 0.25 -3.20 -5.02
C LEU A 37 0.07 -4.22 -3.89
N ARG A 38 1.10 -5.02 -3.60
CA ARG A 38 1.03 -6.06 -2.57
C ARG A 38 2.30 -6.08 -1.74
N GLY A 39 2.17 -6.36 -0.45
CA GLY A 39 3.29 -6.60 0.44
C GLY A 39 2.84 -6.88 1.87
N PRO A 40 3.76 -7.22 2.77
CA PRO A 40 3.42 -7.47 4.16
C PRO A 40 2.91 -6.18 4.82
N GLY A 41 1.66 -6.24 5.30
CA GLY A 41 0.93 -5.10 5.86
C GLY A 41 1.00 -5.01 7.39
N ALA A 42 1.59 -6.00 8.03
CA ALA A 42 1.76 -6.06 9.48
C ALA A 42 3.10 -6.68 9.86
N GLY A 43 3.62 -6.25 11.01
CA GLY A 43 4.88 -6.73 11.58
C GLY A 43 5.78 -5.57 12.00
N ALA A 44 6.56 -5.77 13.07
CA ALA A 44 7.37 -4.71 13.67
C ALA A 44 8.34 -4.07 12.67
N ALA A 45 9.00 -4.87 11.84
CA ALA A 45 9.94 -4.39 10.82
C ALA A 45 9.24 -3.60 9.70
N GLN A 46 8.07 -4.08 9.24
CA GLN A 46 7.28 -3.42 8.20
C GLN A 46 6.75 -2.07 8.68
N THR A 47 6.20 -2.03 9.90
CA THR A 47 5.75 -0.77 10.52
C THR A 47 6.92 0.19 10.72
N ALA A 48 8.06 -0.28 11.22
CA ALA A 48 9.26 0.55 11.41
C ALA A 48 9.79 1.10 10.08
N SER A 49 9.73 0.32 8.99
CA SER A 49 10.12 0.77 7.66
C SER A 49 9.24 1.93 7.16
N GLY A 50 7.93 1.88 7.39
CA GLY A 50 7.02 2.97 7.05
C GLY A 50 7.37 4.25 7.80
N ILE A 51 7.56 4.15 9.13
CA ILE A 51 7.96 5.30 9.96
C ILE A 51 9.29 5.89 9.50
N LEU A 52 10.30 5.04 9.24
CA LEU A 52 11.61 5.51 8.79
C LEU A 52 11.52 6.23 7.44
N ALA A 53 10.73 5.71 6.50
CA ALA A 53 10.53 6.37 5.20
C ALA A 53 9.91 7.76 5.37
N ASP A 54 8.92 7.91 6.25
CA ASP A 54 8.32 9.22 6.55
C ASP A 54 9.31 10.19 7.18
N LEU A 55 10.13 9.74 8.13
CA LEU A 55 11.19 10.57 8.73
C LEU A 55 12.21 11.05 7.70
N LEU A 56 12.62 10.18 6.77
CA LEU A 56 13.52 10.55 5.68
C LEU A 56 12.89 11.57 4.72
N ASN A 57 11.60 11.42 4.43
CA ASN A 57 10.86 12.37 3.60
C ASN A 57 10.76 13.75 4.28
N ILE A 58 10.46 13.79 5.58
CA ILE A 58 10.42 15.03 6.37
C ILE A 58 11.81 15.69 6.40
N ALA A 59 12.87 14.91 6.65
CA ALA A 59 14.23 15.43 6.67
C ALA A 59 14.64 16.05 5.33
N ARG A 60 14.28 15.41 4.21
CA ARG A 60 14.52 15.93 2.85
C ARG A 60 13.77 17.24 2.63
N PHE A 61 12.49 17.29 2.95
CA PHE A 61 11.65 18.49 2.80
C PHE A 61 12.21 19.68 3.61
N CYS A 62 12.60 19.44 4.87
CA CYS A 62 13.22 20.48 5.70
C CYS A 62 14.59 20.94 5.18
N GLY A 63 15.36 20.06 4.55
CA GLY A 63 16.63 20.39 3.90
C GLY A 63 16.44 21.28 2.68
N GLU A 64 15.44 20.99 1.86
CA GLU A 64 15.08 21.78 0.67
C GLU A 64 14.60 23.19 1.04
N MET A 65 13.84 23.35 2.14
CA MET A 65 13.39 24.66 2.63
C MET A 65 14.51 25.58 3.16
N ARG A 66 15.69 25.04 3.46
CA ARG A 66 16.83 25.80 3.98
C ARG A 66 17.68 26.44 2.89
N HIS A 67 17.37 26.18 1.62
CA HIS A 67 17.95 26.81 0.43
C HIS A 67 16.91 27.70 -0.26
#